data_AF-A0A9P5YJD2-F1
#
_entry.id   AF-A0A9P5YJD2-F1
#
_cell.length_a   1.000
_cell.length_b   1.000
_cell.length_c   1.000
_cell.angle_alpha   90.00
_cell.angle_beta   90.00
_cell.angle_gamma   90.00
#
_symmetry.space_group_name_H-M   'P 1'
#
loop_
_entity.id
_entity.type
_entity.pdbx_description
1 polymer ?
#
loop_
_entity_poly.entity_id
_entity_poly.type
_entity_poly.pdbx_seq_one_letter_code
_entity_poly.pdbx_strand_id
1 'polypeptide(L)'
;MASPSNPIIQSSGALEPNAFQTLISPEIWTTRHLYTNTQCELKHNVLSPLLFSHNTLPNCGQSFVQSDFKTQIAPLLHSDQLSLHFCGEDIVYDLRSLERDPRFLIELLKMTSSGHGSWIIVAIYYRRAGNSEAAVSIMESMIEAMRVYGATDGQLKPAYLLLSGCENDLAKRARSYGERNHEAEHQKHSNMWLRKVYGDHNVINAFPVTRRSEIGQCPPPKSLSRSKISTFQNNPTPTAFNKSLLETLGLEVRSLRSQSKRQSDLLLDIRFEKRKLEEDLLTERQFRRKIQRHLDEADKELHIARRTETYALEQVKNEIDARRRAEESARTEKSLRLDLTKTLKRT
;
A
#
# COMPACT_ATOMS: atom_id res chain seq x y z
N MET A 1 -44.49 25.45 -47.56
CA MET A 1 -44.28 25.83 -46.14
C MET A 1 -45.35 25.14 -45.32
N ALA A 2 -45.05 23.98 -44.76
CA ALA A 2 -45.96 23.23 -43.90
C ALA A 2 -45.13 22.74 -42.71
N SER A 3 -45.47 23.22 -41.52
CA SER A 3 -44.82 22.84 -40.26
C SER A 3 -45.44 21.56 -39.72
N PRO A 4 -44.64 20.56 -39.27
CA PRO A 4 -45.18 19.42 -38.56
C PRO A 4 -45.31 19.74 -37.06
N SER A 5 -46.50 19.43 -36.54
CA SER A 5 -46.92 19.46 -35.15
C SER A 5 -46.33 18.27 -34.38
N ASN A 6 -45.76 18.53 -33.20
CA ASN A 6 -45.31 17.51 -32.25
C ASN A 6 -46.47 17.08 -31.33
N PRO A 7 -46.64 15.78 -31.02
CA PRO A 7 -47.58 15.32 -30.01
C PRO A 7 -46.97 15.39 -28.60
N ILE A 8 -47.76 15.94 -27.69
CA ILE A 8 -47.54 15.98 -26.25
C ILE A 8 -47.90 14.60 -25.68
N ILE A 9 -46.95 13.93 -25.03
CA ILE A 9 -47.22 12.71 -24.25
C ILE A 9 -47.34 13.13 -22.78
N GLN A 10 -48.58 13.15 -22.27
CA GLN A 10 -48.88 13.21 -20.84
C GLN A 10 -48.76 11.80 -20.26
N SER A 11 -47.85 11.63 -19.30
CA SER A 11 -47.71 10.42 -18.47
C SER A 11 -48.22 10.73 -17.07
N SER A 12 -49.52 10.55 -16.87
CA SER A 12 -50.16 10.50 -15.55
C SER A 12 -50.28 9.04 -15.13
N GLY A 13 -49.61 8.67 -14.03
CA GLY A 13 -49.66 7.33 -13.47
C GLY A 13 -49.33 7.36 -11.98
N ALA A 14 -50.27 7.88 -11.19
CA ALA A 14 -50.31 7.70 -9.75
C ALA A 14 -50.94 6.33 -9.45
N LEU A 15 -50.22 5.48 -8.72
CA LEU A 15 -50.78 4.33 -8.02
C LEU A 15 -50.20 4.26 -6.60
N GLU A 16 -51.15 4.14 -5.68
CA GLU A 16 -51.12 4.15 -4.22
C GLU A 16 -50.23 3.07 -3.57
N PRO A 17 -49.93 3.22 -2.26
CA PRO A 17 -49.08 2.33 -1.48
C PRO A 17 -49.89 1.18 -0.88
N ASN A 18 -49.56 -0.07 -1.25
CA ASN A 18 -50.15 -1.24 -0.60
C ASN A 18 -49.27 -1.74 0.54
N ALA A 19 -49.84 -1.62 1.74
CA ALA A 19 -49.42 -2.28 2.95
C ALA A 19 -49.45 -3.81 2.78
N PHE A 20 -48.31 -4.45 3.05
CA PHE A 20 -48.28 -5.84 3.50
C PHE A 20 -47.53 -5.87 4.83
N GLN A 21 -48.31 -5.74 5.91
CA GLN A 21 -47.98 -6.40 7.17
C GLN A 21 -48.29 -7.88 6.98
N THR A 22 -47.26 -8.71 7.04
CA THR A 22 -47.43 -10.13 7.40
C THR A 22 -46.19 -10.57 8.16
N LEU A 23 -46.42 -10.74 9.46
CA LEU A 23 -45.68 -11.51 10.44
C LEU A 23 -44.74 -12.57 9.83
N ILE A 24 -43.43 -12.40 10.02
CA ILE A 24 -42.48 -13.50 10.05
C ILE A 24 -41.62 -13.35 11.31
N SER A 25 -41.80 -14.32 12.20
CA SER A 25 -41.08 -14.51 13.45
C SER A 25 -39.56 -14.58 13.25
N PRO A 26 -38.77 -14.29 14.31
CA PRO A 26 -37.34 -14.52 14.33
C PRO A 26 -37.07 -16.01 14.58
N GLU A 27 -36.74 -16.78 13.54
CA GLU A 27 -36.11 -18.08 13.75
C GLU A 27 -34.64 -17.89 14.13
N ILE A 28 -34.38 -18.19 15.38
CA ILE A 28 -33.08 -18.40 15.99
C ILE A 28 -32.45 -19.62 15.32
N TRP A 29 -31.51 -19.41 14.41
CA TRP A 29 -30.61 -20.47 13.96
C TRP A 29 -29.42 -20.54 14.92
N THR A 30 -29.66 -21.15 16.09
CA THR A 30 -28.59 -21.73 16.91
C THR A 30 -28.12 -23.01 16.25
N THR A 31 -27.22 -22.90 15.28
CA THR A 31 -26.46 -24.05 14.80
C THR A 31 -25.32 -24.32 15.79
N ARG A 32 -25.62 -25.07 16.85
CA ARG A 32 -24.61 -25.79 17.63
C ARG A 32 -24.03 -26.88 16.73
N HIS A 33 -22.94 -26.60 16.03
CA HIS A 33 -22.02 -27.66 15.64
C HIS A 33 -21.14 -27.98 16.84
N LEU A 34 -21.49 -29.05 17.55
CA LEU A 34 -20.55 -29.79 18.38
C LEU A 34 -19.49 -30.37 17.43
N TYR A 35 -18.37 -29.66 17.29
CA TYR A 35 -17.15 -30.28 16.80
C TYR A 35 -16.66 -31.23 17.88
N THR A 36 -16.87 -32.52 17.67
CA THR A 36 -16.16 -33.56 18.40
C THR A 36 -14.68 -33.43 18.08
N ASN A 37 -13.93 -33.07 19.11
CA ASN A 37 -12.50 -33.04 19.17
C ASN A 37 -11.96 -34.47 18.95
N THR A 38 -11.58 -34.82 17.72
CA THR A 38 -10.75 -36.01 17.50
C THR A 38 -9.32 -35.64 17.90
N GLN A 39 -9.03 -35.83 19.19
CA GLN A 39 -7.67 -36.01 19.68
C GLN A 39 -6.99 -37.11 18.86
N CYS A 40 -5.98 -36.74 18.07
CA CYS A 40 -4.97 -37.70 17.65
C CYS A 40 -4.11 -38.03 18.88
N GLU A 41 -4.55 -39.04 19.65
CA GLU A 41 -3.71 -39.74 20.61
C GLU A 41 -2.54 -40.40 19.86
N LEU A 42 -1.39 -39.74 19.87
CA LEU A 42 -0.10 -40.36 19.59
C LEU A 42 0.23 -41.30 20.76
N LYS A 43 -0.13 -42.58 20.58
CA LYS A 43 0.22 -43.66 21.49
C LYS A 43 1.74 -43.86 21.54
N HIS A 44 2.28 -43.75 22.74
CA HIS A 44 3.61 -44.21 23.11
C HIS A 44 3.73 -45.74 22.93
N ASN A 45 4.78 -46.18 22.24
CA ASN A 45 5.47 -47.47 22.35
C ASN A 45 6.96 -47.12 22.11
N VAL A 46 7.82 -46.94 23.12
CA VAL A 46 8.47 -47.91 24.02
C VAL A 46 9.46 -48.85 23.29
N LEU A 47 10.75 -48.52 23.48
CA LEU A 47 12.02 -49.28 23.35
C LEU A 47 12.60 -49.44 21.93
N SER A 48 13.84 -49.01 21.64
CA SER A 48 15.09 -49.40 22.33
C SER A 48 16.26 -48.40 22.17
N PRO A 49 17.36 -48.55 22.95
CA PRO A 49 18.24 -47.48 23.37
C PRO A 49 19.55 -47.40 22.56
N LEU A 50 19.99 -46.19 22.26
CA LEU A 50 21.40 -45.93 21.96
C LEU A 50 21.88 -44.76 22.81
N LEU A 51 22.78 -45.13 23.71
CA LEU A 51 23.65 -44.28 24.52
C LEU A 51 24.30 -43.20 23.65
N PHE A 52 24.22 -41.94 24.07
CA PHE A 52 25.34 -41.01 23.89
C PHE A 52 25.38 -39.99 25.03
N SER A 53 26.60 -39.81 25.49
CA SER A 53 27.12 -39.16 26.68
C SER A 53 26.50 -37.82 27.11
N HIS A 54 26.31 -37.71 28.43
CA HIS A 54 26.37 -36.44 29.13
C HIS A 54 27.76 -35.80 28.95
N ASN A 55 27.83 -34.67 28.24
CA ASN A 55 28.90 -33.70 28.40
C ASN A 55 28.31 -32.44 29.02
N THR A 56 28.46 -32.34 30.34
CA THR A 56 28.47 -31.08 31.09
C THR A 56 29.71 -30.29 30.68
N LEU A 57 29.53 -29.15 30.02
CA LEU A 57 30.57 -28.14 29.83
C LEU A 57 29.91 -26.75 29.71
N PRO A 58 30.67 -25.66 29.89
CA PRO A 58 30.40 -24.72 30.96
C PRO A 58 29.93 -23.37 30.45
N ASN A 59 29.45 -22.58 31.40
CA ASN A 59 29.42 -21.11 31.41
C ASN A 59 30.46 -20.49 30.43
N CYS A 60 30.02 -20.11 29.24
CA CYS A 60 30.79 -19.38 28.26
C CYS A 60 30.03 -18.10 27.92
N GLY A 61 30.75 -16.98 28.03
CA GLY A 61 30.20 -15.63 28.03
C GLY A 61 29.37 -15.30 26.79
N GLN A 62 28.44 -14.39 27.03
CA GLN A 62 27.66 -13.67 26.03
C GLN A 62 28.56 -13.07 24.95
N SER A 63 28.72 -13.76 23.84
CA SER A 63 28.95 -13.13 22.54
C SER A 63 27.60 -13.05 21.85
N PHE A 64 27.04 -11.84 21.85
CA PHE A 64 25.93 -11.41 21.02
C PHE A 64 26.26 -11.73 19.56
N VAL A 65 25.82 -12.89 19.07
CA VAL A 65 25.82 -13.19 17.64
C VAL A 65 24.71 -12.35 17.05
N GLN A 66 25.13 -11.22 16.50
CA GLN A 66 24.35 -10.35 15.65
C GLN A 66 23.87 -11.23 14.47
N SER A 67 22.67 -11.78 14.61
CA SER A 67 21.99 -12.40 13.48
C SER A 67 21.73 -11.27 12.50
N ASP A 68 22.52 -11.26 11.42
CA ASP A 68 22.29 -10.44 10.25
C ASP A 68 20.94 -10.83 9.66
N PHE A 69 19.85 -10.25 10.18
CA PHE A 69 18.64 -10.01 9.41
C PHE A 69 19.03 -9.02 8.32
N LYS A 70 19.75 -9.50 7.30
CA LYS A 70 19.76 -8.87 5.99
C LYS A 70 18.31 -8.87 5.55
N THR A 71 17.63 -7.75 5.81
CA THR A 71 16.38 -7.37 5.17
C THR A 71 16.70 -7.26 3.69
N GLN A 72 16.76 -8.40 3.00
CA GLN A 72 16.65 -8.47 1.56
C GLN A 72 15.25 -7.97 1.24
N ILE A 73 15.13 -6.67 1.04
CA ILE A 73 14.04 -6.07 0.28
C ILE A 73 14.33 -6.42 -1.19
N ALA A 74 14.40 -7.72 -1.49
CA ALA A 74 14.35 -8.20 -2.86
C ALA A 74 12.95 -7.88 -3.40
N PRO A 75 12.79 -7.71 -4.73
CA PRO A 75 11.50 -7.43 -5.35
C PRO A 75 10.60 -8.68 -5.32
N LEU A 76 10.17 -9.10 -4.12
CA LEU A 76 9.29 -10.25 -3.87
C LEU A 76 7.84 -10.04 -4.35
N LEU A 77 7.54 -8.91 -4.99
CA LEU A 77 6.18 -8.55 -5.43
C LEU A 77 5.80 -9.05 -6.84
N HIS A 78 6.61 -9.92 -7.44
CA HIS A 78 6.34 -10.49 -8.78
C HIS A 78 6.12 -12.01 -8.79
N SER A 79 6.07 -12.66 -7.62
CA SER A 79 5.58 -14.04 -7.61
C SER A 79 4.07 -14.01 -7.81
N ASP A 80 3.63 -14.39 -9.00
CA ASP A 80 2.22 -14.61 -9.30
C ASP A 80 1.72 -15.95 -8.72
N GLN A 81 2.57 -16.67 -7.99
CA GLN A 81 2.24 -17.93 -7.34
C GLN A 81 2.37 -17.80 -5.82
N LEU A 82 1.39 -18.37 -5.13
CA LEU A 82 1.33 -18.49 -3.69
C LEU A 82 1.56 -19.96 -3.31
N SER A 83 2.67 -20.25 -2.64
CA SER A 83 2.93 -21.58 -2.08
C SER A 83 2.42 -21.67 -0.65
N LEU A 84 1.53 -22.61 -0.38
CA LEU A 84 0.97 -22.91 0.94
C LEU A 84 1.34 -24.34 1.35
N HIS A 85 1.62 -24.57 2.62
CA HIS A 85 1.94 -25.91 3.12
C HIS A 85 0.75 -26.46 3.91
N PHE A 86 0.26 -27.64 3.55
CA PHE A 86 -0.86 -28.30 4.22
C PHE A 86 -0.59 -29.79 4.36
N CYS A 87 -0.59 -30.31 5.59
CA CYS A 87 -0.41 -31.73 5.88
C CYS A 87 0.84 -32.39 5.24
N GLY A 88 1.95 -31.64 5.08
CA GLY A 88 3.17 -32.16 4.46
C GLY A 88 3.25 -31.97 2.95
N GLU A 89 2.19 -31.46 2.32
CA GLU A 89 2.14 -31.18 0.88
C GLU A 89 2.20 -29.67 0.61
N ASP A 90 2.90 -29.29 -0.46
CA ASP A 90 2.96 -27.92 -0.94
C ASP A 90 1.87 -27.70 -2.01
N ILE A 91 0.91 -26.84 -1.69
CA ILE A 91 -0.14 -26.40 -2.60
C ILE A 91 0.33 -25.10 -3.24
N VAL A 92 0.50 -25.11 -4.56
CA VAL A 92 0.83 -23.89 -5.33
C VAL A 92 -0.45 -23.33 -5.94
N TYR A 93 -0.81 -22.12 -5.56
CA TYR A 93 -1.99 -21.42 -6.04
C TYR A 93 -1.60 -20.29 -6.98
N ASP A 94 -2.18 -20.25 -8.18
CA ASP A 94 -1.97 -19.15 -9.13
C ASP A 94 -2.80 -17.93 -8.72
N LEU A 95 -2.12 -16.82 -8.47
CA LEU A 95 -2.78 -15.58 -8.06
C LEU A 95 -3.60 -14.98 -9.21
N ARG A 96 -3.23 -15.27 -10.47
CA ARG A 96 -3.92 -14.75 -11.66
C ARG A 96 -5.34 -15.26 -11.81
N SER A 97 -5.60 -16.47 -11.31
CA SER A 97 -6.91 -17.13 -11.35
C SER A 97 -7.74 -16.89 -10.09
N LEU A 98 -7.41 -15.89 -9.25
CA LEU A 98 -8.23 -15.59 -8.07
C LEU A 98 -9.63 -15.14 -8.45
N GLU A 99 -10.61 -15.68 -7.72
CA GLU A 99 -11.99 -15.23 -7.77
C GLU A 99 -12.14 -13.84 -7.15
N ARG A 100 -13.21 -13.13 -7.51
CA ARG A 100 -13.50 -11.80 -6.93
C ARG A 100 -13.91 -11.87 -5.46
N ASP A 101 -14.53 -12.97 -5.04
CA ASP A 101 -14.91 -13.21 -3.65
C ASP A 101 -13.71 -13.82 -2.89
N PRO A 102 -13.20 -13.17 -1.84
CA PRO A 102 -12.04 -13.66 -1.10
C PRO A 102 -12.36 -14.81 -0.13
N ARG A 103 -13.63 -15.17 0.09
CA ARG A 103 -14.04 -16.10 1.17
C ARG A 103 -13.33 -17.44 1.11
N PHE A 104 -13.31 -18.08 -0.07
CA PHE A 104 -12.64 -19.37 -0.26
C PHE A 104 -11.16 -19.29 0.11
N LEU A 105 -10.48 -18.22 -0.32
CA LEU A 105 -9.07 -18.04 -0.04
C LEU A 105 -8.79 -17.72 1.44
N ILE A 106 -9.69 -16.99 2.11
CA ILE A 106 -9.62 -16.76 3.56
C ILE A 106 -9.73 -18.10 4.30
N GLU A 107 -10.67 -18.95 3.93
CA GLU A 107 -10.83 -20.29 4.52
C GLU A 107 -9.59 -21.14 4.29
N LEU A 108 -9.04 -21.16 3.07
CA LEU A 108 -7.81 -21.87 2.74
C LEU A 108 -6.62 -21.37 3.58
N LEU A 109 -6.44 -20.06 3.71
CA LEU A 109 -5.37 -19.47 4.52
C LEU A 109 -5.53 -19.79 6.03
N LYS A 110 -6.76 -19.84 6.54
CA LYS A 110 -7.05 -20.28 7.92
C LYS A 110 -6.73 -21.77 8.11
N MET A 111 -7.21 -22.63 7.21
CA MET A 111 -7.00 -24.08 7.28
C MET A 111 -5.53 -24.47 7.23
N THR A 112 -4.75 -23.79 6.39
CA THR A 112 -3.31 -24.00 6.26
C THR A 112 -2.48 -23.36 7.38
N SER A 113 -3.10 -22.65 8.32
CA SER A 113 -2.40 -21.88 9.36
C SER A 113 -1.29 -21.01 8.77
N SER A 114 -1.57 -20.39 7.62
CA SER A 114 -0.59 -19.66 6.84
C SER A 114 0.01 -18.49 7.62
N GLY A 115 1.34 -18.34 7.53
CA GLY A 115 2.03 -17.20 8.14
C GLY A 115 1.58 -15.86 7.57
N HIS A 116 1.71 -14.79 8.35
CA HIS A 116 1.25 -13.43 7.98
C HIS A 116 1.77 -12.93 6.62
N GLY A 117 2.94 -13.38 6.16
CA GLY A 117 3.46 -13.05 4.83
C GLY A 117 2.53 -13.48 3.69
N SER A 118 2.01 -14.71 3.74
CA SER A 118 1.10 -15.25 2.71
C SER A 118 -0.20 -14.45 2.62
N TRP A 119 -0.78 -14.09 3.77
CA TRP A 119 -1.95 -13.23 3.84
C TRP A 119 -1.70 -11.84 3.24
N ILE A 120 -0.56 -11.22 3.55
CA ILE A 120 -0.18 -9.90 3.03
C ILE A 120 0.00 -9.95 1.50
N ILE A 121 0.65 -10.98 0.97
CA ILE A 121 0.85 -11.14 -0.49
C ILE A 121 -0.51 -11.19 -1.21
N VAL A 122 -1.44 -12.01 -0.71
CA VAL A 122 -2.80 -12.13 -1.27
C VAL A 122 -3.56 -10.81 -1.21
N ALA A 123 -3.53 -10.11 -0.06
CA ALA A 123 -4.23 -8.84 0.07
C ALA A 123 -3.65 -7.75 -0.84
N ILE A 124 -2.32 -7.70 -0.98
CA ILE A 124 -1.65 -6.80 -1.94
C ILE A 124 -2.09 -7.12 -3.37
N TYR A 125 -2.20 -8.40 -3.72
CA TYR A 125 -2.66 -8.82 -5.04
C TYR A 125 -4.08 -8.31 -5.33
N TYR A 126 -5.05 -8.57 -4.43
CA TYR A 126 -6.41 -8.05 -4.58
C TYR A 126 -6.48 -6.53 -4.69
N ARG A 127 -5.69 -5.81 -3.88
CA ARG A 127 -5.60 -4.36 -3.95
C ARG A 127 -5.06 -3.89 -5.31
N ARG A 128 -4.01 -4.53 -5.84
CA ARG A 128 -3.45 -4.22 -7.18
C ARG A 128 -4.43 -4.52 -8.31
N ALA A 129 -5.24 -5.56 -8.16
CA ALA A 129 -6.33 -5.88 -9.08
C ALA A 129 -7.51 -4.89 -9.00
N GLY A 130 -7.45 -3.90 -8.10
CA GLY A 130 -8.51 -2.92 -7.90
C GLY A 130 -9.67 -3.46 -7.08
N ASN A 131 -9.54 -4.60 -6.40
CA ASN A 131 -10.56 -5.12 -5.50
C ASN A 131 -10.19 -4.85 -4.03
N SER A 132 -10.24 -3.57 -3.65
CA SER A 132 -9.85 -3.13 -2.31
C SER A 132 -10.77 -3.66 -1.21
N GLU A 133 -12.04 -3.94 -1.49
CA GLU A 133 -12.98 -4.51 -0.52
C GLU A 133 -12.55 -5.93 -0.12
N ALA A 134 -12.24 -6.78 -1.10
CA ALA A 134 -11.73 -8.12 -0.84
C ALA A 134 -10.42 -8.08 -0.05
N ALA A 135 -9.53 -7.15 -0.38
CA ALA A 135 -8.29 -6.95 0.36
C ALA A 135 -8.55 -6.56 1.83
N VAL A 136 -9.54 -5.70 2.11
CA VAL A 136 -9.94 -5.37 3.50
C VAL A 136 -10.40 -6.61 4.24
N SER A 137 -11.32 -7.40 3.66
CA SER A 137 -11.84 -8.62 4.30
C SER A 137 -10.76 -9.65 4.64
N ILE A 138 -9.78 -9.82 3.75
CA ILE A 138 -8.63 -10.73 3.98
C ILE A 138 -7.77 -10.22 5.14
N MET A 139 -7.49 -8.92 5.18
CA MET A 139 -6.64 -8.33 6.21
C MET A 139 -7.31 -8.32 7.58
N GLU A 140 -8.61 -8.06 7.64
CA GLU A 140 -9.40 -8.17 8.88
C GLU A 140 -9.41 -9.62 9.40
N SER A 141 -9.63 -10.58 8.51
CA SER A 141 -9.58 -12.02 8.83
C SER A 141 -8.19 -12.46 9.30
N MET A 142 -7.12 -11.91 8.70
CA MET A 142 -5.74 -12.15 9.13
C MET A 142 -5.52 -11.62 10.55
N ILE A 143 -5.93 -10.38 10.84
CA ILE A 143 -5.77 -9.76 12.16
C ILE A 143 -6.51 -10.59 13.23
N GLU A 144 -7.72 -11.04 12.93
CA GLU A 144 -8.48 -11.93 13.81
C GLU A 144 -7.73 -13.25 14.06
N ALA A 145 -7.30 -13.95 13.01
CA ALA A 145 -6.57 -15.21 13.13
C ALA A 145 -5.25 -15.03 13.91
N MET A 146 -4.48 -13.99 13.61
CA MET A 146 -3.19 -13.72 14.27
C MET A 146 -3.36 -13.36 15.75
N ARG A 147 -4.46 -12.70 16.12
CA ARG A 147 -4.78 -12.45 17.54
C ARG A 147 -5.07 -13.74 18.29
N VAL A 148 -5.76 -14.70 17.66
CA VAL A 148 -5.97 -16.04 18.25
C VAL A 148 -4.63 -16.75 18.48
N TYR A 149 -3.65 -16.56 17.60
CA TYR A 149 -2.28 -17.07 17.77
C TYR A 149 -1.39 -16.22 18.71
N GLY A 150 -1.94 -15.21 19.38
CA GLY A 150 -1.19 -14.38 20.35
C GLY A 150 -0.26 -13.34 19.72
N ALA A 151 -0.47 -12.97 18.45
CA ALA A 151 0.30 -11.90 17.82
C ALA A 151 0.05 -10.56 18.53
N THR A 152 1.13 -9.83 18.81
CA THR A 152 1.05 -8.50 19.41
C THR A 152 0.67 -7.44 18.36
N ASP A 153 0.05 -6.35 18.79
CA ASP A 153 -0.29 -5.24 17.87
C ASP A 153 0.93 -4.66 17.13
N GLY A 154 2.13 -4.79 17.69
CA GLY A 154 3.39 -4.41 17.03
C GLY A 154 3.68 -5.24 15.77
N GLN A 155 3.37 -6.54 15.79
CA GLN A 155 3.54 -7.44 14.64
C GLN A 155 2.45 -7.23 13.58
N LEU A 156 1.31 -6.68 13.97
CA LEU A 156 0.19 -6.36 13.08
C LEU A 156 0.33 -4.99 12.39
N LYS A 157 1.40 -4.24 12.64
CA LYS A 157 1.62 -2.92 12.01
C LYS A 157 1.60 -2.95 10.48
N PRO A 158 2.25 -3.91 9.79
CA PRO A 158 2.15 -4.01 8.33
C PRO A 158 0.70 -4.21 7.86
N ALA A 159 -0.11 -4.92 8.66
CA ALA A 159 -1.50 -5.18 8.36
C ALA A 159 -2.35 -3.91 8.41
N TYR A 160 -2.23 -3.16 9.50
CA TYR A 160 -2.92 -1.89 9.69
C TYR A 160 -2.49 -0.86 8.63
N LEU A 161 -1.21 -0.84 8.26
CA LEU A 161 -0.73 0.04 7.19
C LEU A 161 -1.37 -0.32 5.85
N LEU A 162 -1.44 -1.61 5.50
CA LEU A 162 -2.09 -2.04 4.26
C LEU A 162 -3.60 -1.72 4.26
N LEU A 163 -4.30 -1.97 5.38
CA LEU A 163 -5.71 -1.59 5.56
C LEU A 163 -5.95 -0.10 5.33
N SER A 164 -5.11 0.77 5.89
CA SER A 164 -5.22 2.23 5.65
C SER A 164 -5.10 2.58 4.17
N GLY A 165 -4.24 1.86 3.44
CA GLY A 165 -4.10 1.99 1.99
C GLY A 165 -5.36 1.56 1.24
N CYS A 166 -5.93 0.41 1.59
CA CYS A 166 -7.17 -0.10 0.98
C CYS A 166 -8.35 0.86 1.22
N GLU A 167 -8.53 1.35 2.45
CA GLU A 167 -9.58 2.31 2.81
C GLU A 167 -9.45 3.63 2.05
N ASN A 168 -8.23 4.12 1.86
CA ASN A 168 -8.00 5.30 1.02
C ASN A 168 -8.40 5.07 -0.45
N ASP A 169 -8.20 3.85 -0.96
CA ASP A 169 -8.58 3.51 -2.33
C ASP A 169 -10.11 3.38 -2.47
N LEU A 170 -10.80 2.88 -1.44
CA LEU A 170 -12.26 2.89 -1.36
C LEU A 170 -12.82 4.33 -1.25
N ALA A 171 -12.22 5.19 -0.43
CA ALA A 171 -12.61 6.59 -0.33
C ALA A 171 -12.51 7.32 -1.68
N LYS A 172 -11.44 7.08 -2.45
CA LYS A 172 -11.29 7.64 -3.80
C LYS A 172 -12.38 7.14 -4.75
N ARG A 173 -12.74 5.85 -4.67
CA ARG A 173 -13.81 5.27 -5.47
C ARG A 173 -15.17 5.85 -5.12
N ALA A 174 -15.50 5.94 -3.83
CA ALA A 174 -16.74 6.56 -3.36
C ALA A 174 -16.86 8.02 -3.83
N ARG A 175 -15.75 8.77 -3.82
CA ARG A 175 -15.69 10.13 -4.39
C ARG A 175 -16.05 10.15 -5.87
N SER A 176 -15.54 9.21 -6.66
CA SER A 176 -15.86 9.11 -8.10
C SER A 176 -17.34 8.81 -8.36
N TYR A 177 -18.02 8.11 -7.44
CA TYR A 177 -19.48 7.87 -7.51
C TYR A 177 -20.33 8.98 -6.89
N GLY A 178 -19.72 9.98 -6.24
CA GLY A 178 -20.44 11.07 -5.58
C GLY A 178 -20.98 10.74 -4.19
N GLU A 179 -20.58 9.62 -3.60
CA GLU A 179 -21.05 9.11 -2.31
C GLU A 179 -20.25 9.72 -1.15
N ARG A 180 -20.53 10.99 -0.82
CA ARG A 180 -19.76 11.75 0.20
C ARG A 180 -19.74 11.11 1.58
N ASN A 181 -20.82 10.44 1.99
CA ASN A 181 -20.90 9.80 3.31
C ASN A 181 -19.93 8.62 3.40
N HIS A 182 -19.96 7.73 2.41
CA HIS A 182 -19.03 6.59 2.34
C HIS A 182 -17.57 7.06 2.20
N GLU A 183 -17.32 8.11 1.42
CA GLU A 183 -15.98 8.72 1.37
C GLU A 183 -15.48 9.13 2.76
N ALA A 184 -16.30 9.83 3.54
CA ALA A 184 -15.94 10.28 4.88
C ALA A 184 -15.72 9.11 5.86
N GLU A 185 -16.53 8.06 5.76
CA GLU A 185 -16.38 6.83 6.55
C GLU A 185 -15.06 6.12 6.26
N HIS A 186 -14.74 5.88 4.99
CA HIS A 186 -13.48 5.25 4.59
C HIS A 186 -12.26 6.10 4.98
N GLN A 187 -12.34 7.44 4.86
CA GLN A 187 -11.28 8.33 5.35
C GLN A 187 -11.11 8.23 6.88
N LYS A 188 -12.20 8.12 7.63
CA LYS A 188 -12.16 7.93 9.09
C LYS A 188 -11.50 6.61 9.44
N HIS A 189 -11.84 5.51 8.77
CA HIS A 189 -11.21 4.21 8.98
C HIS A 189 -9.72 4.22 8.63
N SER A 190 -9.36 4.80 7.50
CA SER A 190 -7.96 4.97 7.10
C SER A 190 -7.13 5.67 8.19
N ASN A 191 -7.64 6.78 8.72
CA ASN A 191 -6.99 7.50 9.82
C ASN A 191 -6.93 6.69 11.12
N MET A 192 -7.97 5.91 11.44
CA MET A 192 -7.98 5.02 12.59
C MET A 192 -6.86 3.96 12.48
N TRP A 193 -6.68 3.34 11.31
CA TRP A 193 -5.63 2.35 11.09
C TRP A 193 -4.22 2.96 11.19
N LEU A 194 -4.02 4.17 10.65
CA LEU A 194 -2.74 4.89 10.79
C LEU A 194 -2.42 5.20 12.25
N ARG A 195 -3.41 5.61 13.05
CA ARG A 195 -3.22 5.82 14.50
C ARG A 195 -2.80 4.54 15.22
N LYS A 196 -3.30 3.36 14.82
CA LYS A 196 -2.82 2.08 15.38
C LYS A 196 -1.34 1.80 15.07
N VAL A 197 -0.85 2.18 13.89
CA VAL A 197 0.55 1.94 13.49
C VAL A 197 1.51 2.87 14.21
N TYR A 198 1.19 4.17 14.20
CA TYR A 198 2.08 5.23 14.69
C TYR A 198 1.79 5.63 16.14
N GLY A 199 0.77 5.05 16.76
CA GLY A 199 0.25 5.44 18.07
C GLY A 199 -0.70 6.64 17.96
N ASP A 200 -1.55 6.81 18.95
CA ASP A 200 -2.37 8.02 19.08
C ASP A 200 -1.44 9.21 19.33
N HIS A 201 -1.19 10.02 18.29
CA HIS A 201 -0.42 11.25 18.37
C HIS A 201 -1.06 12.29 19.32
N ASN A 202 -2.28 12.02 19.78
CA ASN A 202 -2.99 12.81 20.78
C ASN A 202 -2.59 12.47 22.22
N VAL A 203 -1.78 11.43 22.47
CA VAL A 203 -1.25 11.08 23.80
C VAL A 203 0.24 11.40 23.91
N ILE A 204 0.74 12.33 23.09
CA ILE A 204 1.78 13.22 23.62
C ILE A 204 1.05 14.05 24.68
N ASN A 205 0.99 13.49 25.89
CA ASN A 205 1.27 14.18 27.14
C ASN A 205 1.45 15.69 26.85
N ALA A 206 0.58 16.60 27.24
CA ALA A 206 0.25 16.83 28.64
C ALA A 206 1.40 16.53 29.63
N PHE A 207 2.66 16.45 29.15
CA PHE A 207 3.67 17.28 29.77
C PHE A 207 3.00 18.64 29.76
N PRO A 208 2.78 19.27 30.92
CA PRO A 208 2.66 20.70 30.88
C PRO A 208 3.91 21.11 30.10
N VAL A 209 3.72 21.51 28.85
CA VAL A 209 4.31 22.75 28.42
C VAL A 209 3.82 23.69 29.50
N THR A 210 4.56 23.75 30.62
CA THR A 210 4.74 24.95 31.38
C THR A 210 4.95 25.91 30.24
N ARG A 211 3.88 26.65 29.90
CA ARG A 211 3.99 27.82 29.04
C ARG A 211 5.21 28.45 29.61
N ARG A 212 6.30 28.39 28.86
CA ARG A 212 7.54 29.01 29.23
C ARG A 212 7.05 30.42 29.49
N SER A 213 6.95 30.74 30.78
CA SER A 213 6.53 32.03 31.25
C SER A 213 7.30 32.99 30.37
N GLU A 214 6.58 33.90 29.77
CA GLU A 214 7.05 34.99 28.95
C GLU A 214 8.44 35.45 29.41
N ILE A 215 9.49 34.82 28.90
CA ILE A 215 10.86 35.28 29.04
C ILE A 215 11.20 35.76 27.65
N GLY A 216 11.02 37.06 27.50
CA GLY A 216 11.92 37.83 26.67
C GLY A 216 11.41 38.11 25.27
N GLN A 217 10.46 39.04 25.16
CA GLN A 217 10.84 40.23 24.40
C GLN A 217 12.21 40.65 24.96
N CYS A 218 13.28 40.49 24.18
CA CYS A 218 14.51 41.21 24.48
C CYS A 218 14.14 42.70 24.52
N PRO A 219 14.12 43.36 25.69
CA PRO A 219 14.17 44.80 25.67
C PRO A 219 15.50 45.20 24.97
N PRO A 220 15.50 46.28 24.18
CA PRO A 220 16.73 46.81 23.62
C PRO A 220 17.75 47.02 24.76
N PRO A 221 19.06 46.86 24.49
CA PRO A 221 20.09 47.01 25.51
C PRO A 221 19.97 48.40 26.13
N LYS A 222 19.34 48.48 27.31
CA LYS A 222 19.42 49.65 28.16
C LYS A 222 20.87 49.74 28.59
N SER A 223 21.53 50.77 28.09
CA SER A 223 22.84 51.23 28.54
C SER A 223 22.88 51.17 30.06
N LEU A 224 23.59 50.18 30.59
CA LEU A 224 23.89 50.12 32.01
C LEU A 224 24.80 51.30 32.31
N SER A 225 24.18 52.31 32.92
CA SER A 225 24.83 53.36 33.68
C SER A 225 25.89 52.74 34.57
N ARG A 226 27.13 52.93 34.13
CA ARG A 226 28.38 53.05 34.87
C ARG A 226 28.16 53.27 36.37
N SER A 227 27.94 52.20 37.13
CA SER A 227 28.05 52.26 38.59
C SER A 227 29.54 52.25 38.92
N LYS A 228 29.98 53.38 39.49
CA LYS A 228 31.28 53.53 40.11
C LYS A 228 31.31 52.63 41.35
N ILE A 229 31.83 51.42 41.21
CA ILE A 229 32.35 50.61 42.32
C ILE A 229 33.82 50.99 42.40
N SER A 230 34.15 51.98 43.22
CA SER A 230 34.60 51.78 44.60
C SER A 230 35.81 50.86 44.66
N THR A 231 36.95 51.54 44.57
CA THR A 231 38.28 51.11 44.93
C THR A 231 38.28 50.49 46.33
N PHE A 232 38.25 49.16 46.40
CA PHE A 232 38.85 48.44 47.51
C PHE A 232 40.03 47.65 46.97
N GLN A 233 41.18 48.33 47.03
CA GLN A 233 42.49 47.71 47.07
C GLN A 233 42.50 46.77 48.27
N ASN A 234 42.50 45.47 48.02
CA ASN A 234 43.11 44.50 48.91
C ASN A 234 43.73 43.45 47.98
N ASN A 235 45.05 43.48 47.89
CA ASN A 235 45.85 42.49 47.19
C ASN A 235 46.02 41.27 48.13
N PRO A 236 45.31 40.14 47.93
CA PRO A 236 45.80 38.87 48.41
C PRO A 236 46.93 38.42 47.49
N THR A 237 48.11 38.31 48.07
CA THR A 237 49.27 37.63 47.52
C THR A 237 48.88 36.28 46.91
N PRO A 238 49.45 35.89 45.75
CA PRO A 238 49.10 34.67 45.04
C PRO A 238 49.64 33.46 45.80
N THR A 239 48.84 32.91 46.70
CA THR A 239 49.12 31.62 47.34
C THR A 239 49.04 30.52 46.28
N ALA A 240 50.06 29.68 46.27
CA ALA A 240 50.41 28.68 45.25
C ALA A 240 49.41 27.51 45.07
N PHE A 241 48.14 27.70 45.41
CA PHE A 241 47.20 26.61 45.71
C PHE A 241 46.23 26.19 44.60
N ASN A 242 46.26 26.80 43.40
CA ASN A 242 45.27 26.46 42.37
C ASN A 242 45.87 26.00 41.02
N LYS A 243 47.09 25.45 41.01
CA LYS A 243 47.66 24.86 39.78
C LYS A 243 46.82 23.69 39.25
N SER A 244 46.32 22.82 40.14
CA SER A 244 45.49 21.67 39.79
C SER A 244 44.12 22.05 39.24
N LEU A 245 43.48 23.09 39.79
CA LEU A 245 42.23 23.63 39.28
C LEU A 245 42.42 24.24 37.90
N LEU A 246 43.51 24.99 37.70
CA LEU A 246 43.83 25.60 36.41
C LEU A 246 44.10 24.53 35.33
N GLU A 247 44.79 23.45 35.68
CA GLU A 247 45.00 22.30 34.79
C GLU A 247 43.68 21.60 34.44
N THR A 248 42.83 21.36 35.43
CA THR A 248 41.49 20.75 35.22
C THR A 248 40.64 21.59 34.27
N LEU A 249 40.53 22.91 34.52
CA LEU A 249 39.81 23.82 33.63
C LEU A 249 40.43 23.88 32.23
N GLY A 250 41.76 23.83 32.13
CA GLY A 250 42.47 23.77 30.85
C GLY A 250 42.20 22.51 30.04
N LEU A 251 41.96 21.37 30.71
CA LEU A 251 41.54 20.12 30.07
C LEU A 251 40.07 20.18 29.64
N GLU A 252 39.20 20.73 30.49
CA GLU A 252 37.77 20.89 30.18
C GLU A 252 37.57 21.80 28.95
N VAL A 253 38.25 22.95 28.89
CA VAL A 253 38.20 23.84 27.72
C VAL A 253 38.67 23.14 26.45
N ARG A 254 39.71 22.29 26.53
CA ARG A 254 40.17 21.48 25.39
C ARG A 254 39.15 20.43 24.98
N SER A 255 38.51 19.77 25.94
CA SER A 255 37.43 18.80 25.70
C SER A 255 36.24 19.46 25.01
N LEU A 256 35.76 20.60 25.52
CA LEU A 256 34.64 21.36 24.96
C LEU A 256 34.96 21.88 23.54
N ARG A 257 36.17 22.38 23.29
CA ARG A 257 36.60 22.78 21.94
C ARG A 257 36.61 21.59 20.98
N SER A 258 37.08 20.43 21.43
CA SER A 258 37.08 19.20 20.62
C SER A 258 35.67 18.72 20.31
N GLN A 259 34.76 18.78 21.28
CA GLN A 259 33.34 18.45 21.11
C GLN A 259 32.66 19.42 20.14
N SER A 260 32.88 20.72 20.31
CA SER A 260 32.35 21.75 19.40
C SER A 260 32.84 21.56 17.97
N LYS A 261 34.13 21.22 17.79
CA LYS A 261 34.68 20.88 16.48
C LYS A 261 33.99 19.66 15.87
N ARG A 262 33.84 18.56 16.62
CA ARG A 262 33.14 17.36 16.13
C ARG A 262 31.68 17.63 15.74
N GLN A 263 30.97 18.46 16.51
CA GLN A 263 29.61 18.87 16.17
C GLN A 263 29.57 19.71 14.89
N SER A 264 30.53 20.62 14.71
CA SER A 264 30.68 21.41 13.48
C SER A 264 30.95 20.51 12.27
N ASP A 265 31.85 19.55 12.39
CA ASP A 265 32.20 18.61 11.32
C ASP A 265 30.97 17.76 10.93
N LEU A 266 30.25 17.20 11.92
CA LEU A 266 29.02 16.44 11.68
C LEU A 266 27.94 17.27 10.96
N LEU A 267 27.79 18.55 11.32
CA LEU A 267 26.84 19.44 10.65
C LEU A 267 27.24 19.73 9.20
N LEU A 268 28.54 19.81 8.89
CA LEU A 268 29.02 19.96 7.53
C LEU A 268 28.74 18.69 6.70
N ASP A 269 28.98 17.52 7.25
CA ASP A 269 28.69 16.23 6.59
C ASP A 269 27.20 16.08 6.29
N ILE A 270 26.33 16.40 7.26
CA ILE A 270 24.87 16.38 7.06
C ILE A 270 24.45 17.37 5.96
N ARG A 271 25.04 18.57 5.92
CA ARG A 271 24.76 19.55 4.85
C ARG A 271 25.27 19.11 3.49
N PHE A 272 26.37 18.37 3.44
CA PHE A 272 26.90 17.81 2.21
C PHE A 272 25.99 16.69 1.68
N GLU A 273 25.67 15.69 2.50
CA GLU A 273 24.78 14.59 2.12
C GLU A 273 23.37 15.09 1.75
N LYS A 274 22.86 16.11 2.45
CA LYS A 274 21.61 16.78 2.06
C LYS A 274 21.67 17.32 0.62
N ARG A 275 22.72 18.07 0.27
CA ARG A 275 22.87 18.64 -1.08
C ARG A 275 22.96 17.55 -2.14
N LYS A 276 23.70 16.48 -1.85
CA LYS A 276 23.82 15.32 -2.73
C LYS A 276 22.47 14.64 -2.99
N LEU A 277 21.69 14.39 -1.94
CA LEU A 277 20.34 13.82 -2.08
C LEU A 277 19.38 14.75 -2.84
N GLU A 278 19.51 16.06 -2.66
CA GLU A 278 18.74 17.05 -3.44
C GLU A 278 19.12 17.01 -4.93
N GLU A 279 20.40 16.87 -5.26
CA GLU A 279 20.89 16.69 -6.64
C GLU A 279 20.38 15.38 -7.26
N ASP A 280 20.52 14.26 -6.53
CA ASP A 280 20.02 12.95 -6.98
C ASP A 280 18.51 13.00 -7.27
N LEU A 281 17.72 13.63 -6.39
CA LEU A 281 16.28 13.81 -6.59
C LEU A 281 15.96 14.65 -7.83
N LEU A 282 16.77 15.67 -8.14
CA LEU A 282 16.61 16.45 -9.37
C LEU A 282 16.91 15.62 -10.62
N THR A 283 17.98 14.83 -10.62
CA THR A 283 18.32 13.94 -11.76
C THR A 283 17.23 12.88 -11.99
N GLU A 284 16.69 12.33 -10.91
CA GLU A 284 15.61 11.34 -10.94
C GLU A 284 14.34 11.95 -11.56
N ARG A 285 13.95 13.15 -11.13
CA ARG A 285 12.81 13.88 -11.70
C ARG A 285 13.00 14.18 -13.19
N GLN A 286 14.22 14.53 -13.61
CA GLN A 286 14.52 14.73 -15.02
C GLN A 286 14.37 13.43 -15.82
N PHE A 287 14.86 12.31 -15.27
CA PHE A 287 14.73 10.99 -15.87
C PHE A 287 13.26 10.55 -15.99
N ARG A 288 12.45 10.72 -14.94
CA ARG A 288 11.00 10.46 -14.99
C ARG A 288 10.30 11.27 -16.09
N ARG A 289 10.60 12.57 -16.20
CA ARG A 289 10.03 13.42 -17.27
C ARG A 289 10.44 12.93 -18.65
N LYS A 290 11.69 12.46 -18.81
CA LYS A 290 12.16 11.90 -20.08
C LYS A 290 11.39 10.63 -20.45
N ILE A 291 11.27 9.69 -19.51
CA ILE A 291 10.48 8.45 -19.72
C ILE A 291 9.03 8.78 -20.04
N GLN A 292 8.41 9.72 -19.31
CA GLN A 292 7.03 10.11 -19.57
C GLN A 292 6.84 10.61 -20.99
N ARG A 293 7.74 11.46 -21.51
CA ARG A 293 7.68 11.91 -22.91
C ARG A 293 7.82 10.76 -23.90
N HIS A 294 8.65 9.77 -23.61
CA HIS A 294 8.78 8.58 -24.47
C HIS A 294 7.51 7.74 -24.47
N LEU A 295 6.83 7.59 -23.33
CA LEU A 295 5.53 6.93 -23.25
C LEU A 295 4.48 7.70 -24.04
N ASP A 296 4.39 9.02 -23.84
CA ASP A 296 3.44 9.87 -24.56
C ASP A 296 3.68 9.83 -26.08
N GLU A 297 4.94 9.71 -26.53
CA GLU A 297 5.27 9.59 -27.95
C GLU A 297 4.90 8.21 -28.51
N ALA A 298 5.20 7.13 -27.79
CA ALA A 298 4.80 5.78 -28.17
C ALA A 298 3.26 5.63 -28.26
N ASP A 299 2.51 6.27 -27.35
CA ASP A 299 1.05 6.29 -27.39
C ASP A 299 0.51 7.01 -28.64
N LYS A 300 1.14 8.12 -29.05
CA LYS A 300 0.79 8.81 -30.30
C LYS A 300 1.10 7.94 -31.51
N GLU A 301 2.26 7.30 -31.56
CA GLU A 301 2.65 6.40 -32.65
C GLU A 301 1.67 5.23 -32.78
N LEU A 302 1.30 4.61 -31.66
CA LEU A 302 0.31 3.54 -31.61
C LEU A 302 -1.06 4.03 -32.15
N HIS A 303 -1.50 5.21 -31.74
CA HIS A 303 -2.75 5.80 -32.24
C HIS A 303 -2.69 6.08 -33.75
N ILE A 304 -1.57 6.60 -34.27
CA ILE A 304 -1.36 6.80 -35.71
C ILE A 304 -1.40 5.45 -36.44
N ALA A 305 -0.70 4.43 -35.93
CA ALA A 305 -0.67 3.10 -36.50
C ALA A 305 -2.08 2.48 -36.59
N ARG A 306 -2.86 2.55 -35.51
CA ARG A 306 -4.26 2.10 -35.50
C ARG A 306 -5.12 2.83 -36.53
N ARG A 307 -4.95 4.14 -36.69
CA ARG A 307 -5.65 4.89 -37.76
C ARG A 307 -5.26 4.37 -39.14
N THR A 308 -3.97 4.24 -39.42
CA THR A 308 -3.51 3.73 -40.72
C THR A 308 -4.00 2.31 -41.00
N GLU A 309 -4.05 1.46 -39.97
CA GLU A 309 -4.63 0.12 -40.05
C GLU A 309 -6.12 0.17 -40.40
N THR A 310 -6.90 1.01 -39.72
CA THR A 310 -8.34 1.15 -40.03
C THR A 310 -8.58 1.61 -41.46
N TYR A 311 -7.78 2.55 -41.97
CA TYR A 311 -7.87 3.00 -43.37
C TYR A 311 -7.50 1.88 -44.36
N ALA A 312 -6.45 1.11 -44.08
CA ALA A 312 -6.06 -0.01 -44.94
C ALA A 312 -7.14 -1.10 -44.98
N LEU A 313 -7.74 -1.43 -43.83
CA LEU A 313 -8.85 -2.40 -43.76
C LEU A 313 -10.09 -1.90 -44.52
N GLU A 314 -10.43 -0.62 -44.41
CA GLU A 314 -11.54 0.00 -45.15
C GLU A 314 -11.28 -0.03 -46.66
N GLN A 315 -10.06 0.27 -47.10
CA GLN A 315 -9.67 0.19 -48.50
C GLN A 315 -9.82 -1.24 -49.06
N VAL A 316 -9.34 -2.25 -48.33
CA VAL A 316 -9.47 -3.67 -48.72
C VAL A 316 -10.95 -4.07 -48.79
N LYS A 317 -11.76 -3.65 -47.82
CA LYS A 317 -13.21 -3.92 -47.82
C LYS A 317 -13.88 -3.32 -49.06
N ASN A 318 -13.58 -2.05 -49.37
CA ASN A 318 -14.12 -1.37 -50.54
C ASN A 318 -13.71 -2.05 -51.85
N GLU A 319 -12.47 -2.54 -51.94
CA GLU A 319 -12.00 -3.30 -53.10
C GLU A 319 -12.74 -4.63 -53.25
N ILE A 320 -12.91 -5.39 -52.16
CA ILE A 320 -13.66 -6.66 -52.16
C ILE A 320 -15.11 -6.42 -52.59
N ASP A 321 -15.77 -5.40 -52.05
CA ASP A 321 -17.15 -5.07 -52.40
C ASP A 321 -17.28 -4.58 -53.85
N ALA A 322 -16.26 -3.91 -54.41
CA ALA A 322 -16.21 -3.56 -55.82
C ALA A 322 -16.05 -4.80 -56.71
N ARG A 323 -15.15 -5.74 -56.36
CA ARG A 323 -14.98 -7.01 -57.07
C ARG A 323 -16.25 -7.85 -57.05
N ARG A 324 -16.92 -7.96 -55.89
CA ARG A 324 -18.19 -8.68 -55.75
C ARG A 324 -19.27 -8.11 -56.68
N ARG A 325 -19.43 -6.78 -56.71
CA ARG A 325 -20.40 -6.11 -57.61
C ARG A 325 -20.08 -6.34 -59.09
N ALA A 326 -18.80 -6.33 -59.46
CA ALA A 326 -18.37 -6.63 -60.82
C ALA A 326 -18.67 -8.09 -61.20
N GLU A 327 -18.40 -9.05 -60.30
CA GLU A 327 -18.73 -10.47 -60.50
C GLU A 327 -20.24 -10.72 -60.63
N GLU A 328 -21.05 -10.08 -59.79
CA GLU A 328 -22.51 -10.15 -59.88
C GLU A 328 -23.02 -9.62 -61.23
N SER A 329 -22.48 -8.48 -61.68
CA SER A 329 -22.82 -7.89 -62.99
C SER A 329 -22.40 -8.80 -64.15
N ALA A 330 -21.23 -9.44 -64.07
CA ALA A 330 -20.79 -10.40 -65.08
C ALA A 330 -21.67 -11.66 -65.09
N ARG A 331 -22.14 -12.13 -63.93
CA ARG A 331 -23.07 -13.27 -63.82
C ARG A 331 -24.41 -12.94 -64.45
N THR A 332 -24.97 -11.75 -64.18
CA THR A 332 -26.25 -11.33 -64.77
C THR A 332 -26.15 -11.18 -66.28
N GLU A 333 -25.07 -10.57 -66.79
CA GLU A 333 -24.82 -10.46 -68.23
C GLU A 333 -24.68 -11.85 -68.89
N LYS A 334 -23.92 -12.77 -68.28
CA LYS A 334 -23.77 -14.14 -68.80
C LYS A 334 -25.10 -14.89 -68.83
N SER A 335 -25.94 -14.72 -67.81
CA SER A 335 -27.29 -15.29 -67.77
C SER A 335 -28.14 -14.77 -68.93
N LEU A 336 -28.17 -13.44 -69.14
CA LEU A 336 -28.92 -12.82 -70.23
C LEU A 336 -28.44 -13.31 -71.60
N ARG A 337 -27.12 -13.41 -71.82
CA ARG A 337 -26.55 -13.95 -73.06
C ARG A 337 -27.00 -15.40 -73.30
N LEU A 338 -26.97 -16.24 -72.26
CA LEU A 338 -27.44 -17.63 -72.37
C LEU A 338 -28.92 -17.69 -72.75
N ASP A 339 -29.76 -16.87 -72.13
CA ASP A 339 -31.19 -16.87 -72.42
C ASP A 339 -31.50 -16.36 -73.84
N LEU A 340 -30.79 -15.33 -74.32
CA LEU A 340 -30.86 -14.89 -75.72
C LEU A 340 -30.40 -15.98 -76.71
N THR A 341 -29.36 -16.75 -76.39
CA THR A 341 -28.93 -17.85 -77.27
C THR A 341 -29.96 -19.00 -77.30
N LYS A 342 -30.67 -19.25 -76.18
CA LYS A 342 -31.74 -20.25 -76.13
C LYS A 342 -32.95 -19.80 -76.97
N THR A 343 -33.31 -18.52 -76.94
CA THR A 343 -34.42 -18.01 -77.74
C THR A 343 -34.11 -18.08 -79.24
N LEU A 344 -32.89 -17.71 -79.65
CA LEU A 344 -32.45 -17.80 -81.05
C LEU A 344 -32.38 -19.23 -81.60
N LYS A 345 -32.14 -20.24 -80.76
CA LYS A 345 -32.14 -21.65 -81.19
C LYS A 345 -33.55 -22.24 -81.36
N ARG A 346 -34.59 -21.56 -80.88
CA ARG A 346 -35.98 -22.03 -80.95
C ARG A 346 -36.74 -21.48 -82.16
N THR A 347 -36.29 -20.35 -82.69
CA THR A 347 -36.69 -19.80 -83.98
C THR A 347 -35.95 -20.52 -85.09
#